data_AF-A0AA95MJ81-F1
#
_entry.id   AF-A0AA95MJ81-F1
#
_cell.length_a   1.000
_cell.length_b   1.000
_cell.length_c   1.000
_cell.angle_alpha   90.00
_cell.angle_beta   90.00
_cell.angle_gamma   90.00
#
_symmetry.space_group_name_H-M   'P 1'
#
loop_
_entity.id
_entity.type
_entity.pdbx_description
1 polymer ?
#
loop_
_entity_poly.entity_id
_entity_poly.type
_entity_poly.pdbx_seq_one_letter_code
_entity_poly.pdbx_strand_id
1 'polypeptide(L)'
;MKLKLLFLTMALLLSVPGLTAANDSLPADHEEKPCDCKEGKQHQMMHKDWQALMKEREQKLLTWVDQYTPSKKEEWTQVLTEKKTLRKQWMSPENAAKREKWKKDKMVKMEELKKQFNEGKITKEEFMKQVHGGKKMQHWQTFRELNMAIENKDDKKAVVLLNHLLNQMKEHNKIMKDMLKK
;
A
#
# COMPACT_ATOMS: atom_id res chain seq x y z
N MET A 1 -5.85 -66.56 -26.85
CA MET A 1 -4.92 -66.05 -27.89
C MET A 1 -4.76 -64.55 -27.66
N LYS A 2 -3.66 -64.13 -27.01
CA LYS A 2 -2.47 -63.51 -27.62
C LYS A 2 -2.72 -62.09 -28.19
N LEU A 3 -2.39 -61.11 -27.34
CA LEU A 3 -1.59 -59.89 -27.56
C LEU A 3 -1.43 -59.36 -29.00
N LYS A 4 -1.65 -58.04 -29.15
CA LYS A 4 -1.15 -57.04 -30.14
C LYS A 4 -2.33 -56.08 -30.42
N LEU A 5 -2.30 -54.76 -30.36
CA LEU A 5 -1.28 -53.70 -30.31
C LEU A 5 -2.09 -52.48 -29.77
N LEU A 6 -1.78 -51.89 -28.62
CA LEU A 6 -1.01 -50.64 -28.53
C LEU A 6 -1.12 -49.75 -29.78
N PHE A 7 -1.89 -48.67 -29.68
CA PHE A 7 -1.62 -47.29 -30.16
C PHE A 7 -2.95 -46.56 -30.46
N LEU A 8 -3.57 -45.99 -29.43
CA LEU A 8 -4.24 -44.69 -29.56
C LEU A 8 -4.42 -44.04 -28.17
N THR A 9 -3.33 -43.99 -27.40
CA THR A 9 -3.16 -42.98 -26.35
C THR A 9 -2.83 -41.66 -27.06
N MET A 10 -3.76 -40.71 -27.17
CA MET A 10 -3.55 -39.25 -27.12
C MET A 10 -4.80 -38.46 -27.59
N ALA A 11 -5.91 -38.52 -26.83
CA ALA A 11 -7.04 -37.58 -26.86
C ALA A 11 -8.10 -38.21 -25.96
N LEU A 12 -8.24 -37.86 -24.68
CA LEU A 12 -8.96 -36.66 -24.27
C LEU A 12 -8.65 -36.41 -22.77
N LEU A 13 -7.40 -36.08 -22.45
CA LEU A 13 -7.01 -35.57 -21.12
C LEU A 13 -7.31 -34.07 -21.04
N LEU A 14 -8.56 -33.63 -21.19
CA LEU A 14 -8.96 -32.23 -21.00
C LEU A 14 -10.45 -32.10 -20.61
N SER A 15 -10.86 -32.79 -19.56
CA SER A 15 -12.12 -32.47 -18.88
C SER A 15 -11.93 -32.52 -17.37
N VAL A 16 -10.97 -31.72 -16.89
CA VAL A 16 -11.02 -31.20 -15.52
C VAL A 16 -11.67 -29.83 -15.67
N PRO A 17 -12.85 -29.55 -15.06
CA PRO A 17 -13.20 -28.19 -14.73
C PRO A 17 -12.16 -27.74 -13.69
N GLY A 18 -11.01 -27.29 -14.17
CA GLY A 18 -10.11 -26.50 -13.38
C GLY A 18 -10.90 -25.24 -13.05
N LEU A 19 -11.46 -25.21 -11.84
CA LEU A 19 -11.82 -23.95 -11.21
C LEU A 19 -10.51 -23.17 -11.15
N THR A 20 -10.26 -22.38 -12.19
CA THR A 20 -9.43 -21.20 -12.10
C THR A 20 -10.04 -20.40 -10.97
N ALA A 21 -9.45 -20.53 -9.78
CA ALA A 21 -9.51 -19.47 -8.80
C ALA A 21 -8.83 -18.28 -9.47
N ALA A 22 -9.59 -17.56 -10.28
CA ALA A 22 -9.42 -16.13 -10.37
C ALA A 22 -9.48 -15.70 -8.91
N ASN A 23 -8.33 -15.36 -8.35
CA ASN A 23 -8.29 -14.35 -7.31
C ASN A 23 -8.82 -13.09 -7.99
N ASP A 24 -10.15 -13.03 -8.13
CA ASP A 24 -10.87 -11.80 -8.05
C ASP A 24 -10.36 -11.24 -6.74
N SER A 25 -9.42 -10.31 -6.85
CA SER A 25 -9.27 -9.28 -5.85
C SER A 25 -10.65 -8.65 -5.77
N LEU A 26 -11.51 -9.26 -4.96
CA LEU A 26 -12.74 -8.68 -4.50
C LEU A 26 -12.36 -7.24 -4.18
N PRO A 27 -13.02 -6.24 -4.79
CA PRO A 27 -12.85 -4.88 -4.33
C PRO A 27 -13.01 -4.98 -2.83
N ALA A 28 -11.99 -4.53 -2.08
CA ALA A 28 -12.00 -4.63 -0.63
C ALA A 28 -13.40 -4.18 -0.22
N ASP A 29 -14.17 -5.13 0.31
CA ASP A 29 -15.51 -4.83 0.79
C ASP A 29 -15.21 -3.84 1.89
N HIS A 30 -15.37 -2.57 1.53
CA HIS A 30 -15.53 -1.55 2.51
C HIS A 30 -16.78 -2.06 3.19
N GLU A 31 -16.64 -2.66 4.38
CA GLU A 31 -17.64 -2.39 5.38
C GLU A 31 -17.76 -0.88 5.35
N GLU A 32 -18.76 -0.43 4.59
CA GLU A 32 -19.36 0.86 4.73
C GLU A 32 -19.74 0.86 6.20
N LYS A 33 -18.83 1.33 7.05
CA LYS A 33 -19.27 2.22 8.11
C LYS A 33 -20.20 3.16 7.37
N PRO A 34 -21.51 3.17 7.67
CA PRO A 34 -22.44 3.98 6.93
C PRO A 34 -21.81 5.36 6.87
N CYS A 35 -21.48 5.79 5.66
CA CYS A 35 -21.12 7.17 5.44
C CYS A 35 -22.44 7.87 5.75
N ASP A 36 -22.63 8.27 7.00
CA ASP A 36 -23.76 9.06 7.41
C ASP A 36 -23.51 10.43 6.79
N CYS A 37 -23.82 10.52 5.49
CA CYS A 37 -23.83 11.72 4.68
C CYS A 37 -25.01 12.62 5.07
N LYS A 38 -25.49 12.48 6.32
CA LYS A 38 -26.35 13.43 6.99
C LYS A 38 -25.45 14.49 7.60
N GLU A 39 -25.50 15.64 6.94
CA GLU A 39 -25.09 16.96 7.40
C GLU A 39 -24.74 17.06 8.89
N GLY A 40 -23.48 17.46 9.16
CA GLY A 40 -23.17 18.15 10.41
C GLY A 40 -22.33 17.40 11.46
N LYS A 41 -21.26 16.69 11.04
CA LYS A 41 -19.98 16.54 11.80
C LYS A 41 -18.99 15.69 11.00
N GLN A 42 -18.39 16.26 9.96
CA GLN A 42 -17.05 15.82 9.59
C GLN A 42 -16.17 16.10 10.81
N HIS A 43 -15.86 15.08 11.61
CA HIS A 43 -14.80 15.19 12.60
C HIS A 43 -13.51 15.47 11.84
N GLN A 44 -13.20 16.75 11.64
CA GLN A 44 -11.86 17.20 11.29
C GLN A 44 -10.98 16.73 12.44
N MET A 45 -10.34 15.57 12.29
CA MET A 45 -9.34 15.11 13.27
C MET A 45 -8.35 16.25 13.46
N MET A 46 -8.23 16.74 14.69
CA MET A 46 -7.29 17.81 14.97
C MET A 46 -5.87 17.30 14.71
N HIS A 47 -4.96 18.20 14.32
CA HIS A 47 -3.57 17.82 14.06
C HIS A 47 -2.89 17.08 15.24
N LYS A 48 -3.27 17.40 16.48
CA LYS A 48 -2.78 16.71 17.69
C LYS A 48 -3.26 15.26 17.76
N ASP A 49 -4.54 15.02 17.46
CA ASP A 49 -5.12 13.67 17.44
C ASP A 49 -4.45 12.80 16.39
N TRP A 50 -4.12 13.39 15.24
CA TRP A 50 -3.39 12.69 14.18
C TRP A 50 -1.98 12.30 14.60
N GLN A 51 -1.24 13.18 15.28
CA GLN A 51 0.10 12.86 15.78
C GLN A 51 0.07 11.74 16.84
N ALA A 52 -0.91 11.80 17.75
CA ALA A 52 -1.13 10.78 18.76
C ALA A 52 -1.44 9.42 18.11
N LEU A 53 -2.38 9.39 17.15
CA LEU A 53 -2.75 8.19 16.40
C LEU A 53 -1.54 7.57 15.68
N MET A 54 -0.69 8.39 15.06
CA MET A 54 0.49 7.89 14.35
C MET A 54 1.54 7.34 15.29
N LYS A 55 1.68 7.92 16.49
CA LYS A 55 2.57 7.41 17.53
C LYS A 55 2.07 6.06 18.07
N GLU A 56 0.76 5.94 18.31
CA GLU A 56 0.14 4.68 18.74
C GLU A 56 0.35 3.57 17.69
N ARG A 57 0.13 3.89 16.40
CA ARG A 57 0.37 2.94 15.30
C ARG A 57 1.83 2.49 15.24
N GLU A 58 2.77 3.40 15.44
CA GLU A 58 4.20 3.06 15.44
C GLU A 58 4.56 2.14 16.62
N GLN A 59 4.01 2.41 17.81
CA GLN A 59 4.21 1.55 18.97
C GLN A 59 3.66 0.14 18.73
N LYS A 60 2.43 0.03 18.24
CA LYS A 60 1.82 -1.26 17.88
C LYS A 60 2.68 -2.01 16.85
N LEU A 61 3.16 -1.31 15.83
CA LEU A 61 4.03 -1.89 14.82
C LEU A 61 5.31 -2.46 15.44
N LEU A 62 5.98 -1.71 16.33
CA LEU A 62 7.19 -2.19 17.00
C LEU A 62 6.91 -3.38 17.92
N THR A 63 5.78 -3.39 18.63
CA THR A 63 5.35 -4.56 19.41
C THR A 63 5.19 -5.79 18.53
N TRP A 64 4.57 -5.66 17.37
CA TRP A 64 4.43 -6.77 16.43
C TRP A 64 5.76 -7.20 15.79
N VAL A 65 6.66 -6.25 15.55
CA VAL A 65 8.02 -6.55 15.09
C VAL A 65 8.77 -7.37 16.14
N ASP A 66 8.67 -7.01 17.41
CA ASP A 66 9.29 -7.76 18.51
C ASP A 66 8.77 -9.19 18.61
N GLN A 67 7.47 -9.36 18.40
CA GLN A 67 6.81 -10.66 18.50
C GLN A 67 7.11 -11.57 17.30
N TYR A 68 6.98 -11.05 16.08
CA TYR A 68 6.97 -11.88 14.86
C TYR A 68 8.26 -11.80 14.05
N THR A 69 9.00 -10.69 14.13
CA THR A 69 10.25 -10.48 13.37
C THR A 69 11.35 -9.86 14.22
N PRO A 70 11.70 -10.42 15.40
CA PRO A 70 12.64 -9.79 16.33
C PRO A 70 14.03 -9.57 15.72
N SER A 71 14.46 -10.45 14.80
CA SER A 71 15.73 -10.32 14.07
C SER A 71 15.82 -9.06 13.20
N LYS A 72 14.69 -8.41 12.89
CA LYS A 72 14.64 -7.17 12.09
C LYS A 72 14.26 -5.93 12.91
N LYS A 73 14.16 -6.04 14.23
CA LYS A 73 13.78 -4.93 15.12
C LYS A 73 14.67 -3.70 14.93
N GLU A 74 15.98 -3.92 14.88
CA GLU A 74 16.97 -2.86 14.73
C GLU A 74 16.77 -2.13 13.38
N GLU A 75 16.63 -2.90 12.30
CA GLU A 75 16.39 -2.37 10.96
C GLU A 75 15.08 -1.56 10.89
N TRP A 76 14.01 -2.06 11.51
CA TRP A 76 12.75 -1.34 11.64
C TRP A 76 12.89 0.00 12.37
N THR A 77 13.60 -0.01 13.50
CA THR A 77 13.84 1.17 14.33
C THR A 77 14.63 2.23 13.56
N GLN A 78 15.65 1.81 12.81
CA GLN A 78 16.45 2.69 11.96
C GLN A 78 15.59 3.33 10.85
N VAL A 79 14.81 2.53 10.12
CA VAL A 79 13.96 3.01 9.02
C VAL A 79 12.89 3.99 9.50
N LEU A 80 12.27 3.73 10.66
CA LEU A 80 11.28 4.62 11.26
C LEU A 80 11.90 5.93 11.76
N THR A 81 13.07 5.86 12.38
CA THR A 81 13.82 7.04 12.84
C THR A 81 14.23 7.92 11.66
N GLU A 82 14.77 7.31 10.61
CA GLU A 82 15.11 8.01 9.37
C GLU A 82 13.89 8.68 8.75
N LYS A 83 12.74 7.99 8.69
CA LYS A 83 11.49 8.56 8.18
C LYS A 83 11.07 9.83 8.93
N LYS A 84 11.18 9.82 10.26
CA LYS A 84 10.89 11.00 11.11
C LYS A 84 11.86 12.14 10.81
N THR A 85 13.15 11.85 10.70
CA THR A 85 14.18 12.84 10.38
C THR A 85 13.94 13.46 9.00
N LEU A 86 13.70 12.65 7.97
CA LEU A 86 13.41 13.12 6.62
C LEU A 86 12.13 13.97 6.58
N ARG A 87 11.08 13.57 7.32
CA ARG A 87 9.87 14.38 7.44
C ARG A 87 10.16 15.72 8.12
N LYS A 88 10.92 15.72 9.21
CA LYS A 88 11.28 16.96 9.93
C LYS A 88 12.08 17.90 9.03
N GLN A 89 13.06 17.38 8.29
CA GLN A 89 13.82 18.12 7.29
C GLN A 89 12.90 18.67 6.19
N TRP A 90 12.05 17.83 5.61
CA TRP A 90 11.12 18.28 4.56
C TRP A 90 10.19 19.38 5.05
N MET A 91 9.77 19.36 6.32
CA MET A 91 8.90 20.36 6.93
C MET A 91 9.64 21.60 7.48
N SER A 92 10.97 21.65 7.42
CA SER A 92 11.75 22.78 7.95
C SER A 92 11.49 24.07 7.16
N PRO A 93 11.70 25.26 7.76
CA PRO A 93 11.60 26.53 7.03
C PRO A 93 12.50 26.60 5.80
N GLU A 94 13.70 26.02 5.87
CA GLU A 94 14.68 25.97 4.76
C GLU A 94 14.13 25.31 3.49
N ASN A 95 13.27 24.30 3.65
CA ASN A 95 12.65 23.59 2.52
C ASN A 95 11.29 24.16 2.10
N ALA A 96 10.82 25.28 2.69
CA ALA A 96 9.50 25.82 2.42
C ALA A 96 9.28 26.17 0.93
N ALA A 97 10.24 26.83 0.29
CA ALA A 97 10.15 27.17 -1.13
C ALA A 97 10.10 25.91 -2.02
N LYS A 98 10.89 24.89 -1.69
CA LYS A 98 10.86 23.58 -2.38
C LYS A 98 9.51 22.89 -2.24
N ARG A 99 8.92 22.91 -1.03
CA ARG A 99 7.58 22.37 -0.78
C ARG A 99 6.51 23.07 -1.62
N GLU A 100 6.54 24.39 -1.68
CA GLU A 100 5.58 25.17 -2.47
C GLU A 100 5.73 24.92 -3.97
N LYS A 101 6.96 24.86 -4.48
CA LYS A 101 7.23 24.48 -5.88
C LYS A 101 6.69 23.08 -6.17
N TRP A 102 7.03 22.10 -5.33
CA TRP A 102 6.54 20.73 -5.46
C TRP A 102 5.00 20.66 -5.46
N LYS A 103 4.33 21.45 -4.61
CA LYS A 103 2.87 21.52 -4.57
C LYS A 103 2.30 22.07 -5.88
N LYS A 104 2.88 23.15 -6.42
CA LYS A 104 2.47 23.72 -7.71
C LYS A 104 2.66 22.73 -8.86
N ASP A 105 3.84 22.11 -8.95
CA ASP A 105 4.15 21.10 -9.98
C ASP A 105 3.17 19.92 -9.92
N LYS A 106 2.80 19.49 -8.70
CA LYS A 106 1.79 18.45 -8.50
C LYS A 106 0.39 18.87 -8.93
N MET A 107 -0.03 20.10 -8.68
CA MET A 107 -1.34 20.59 -9.14
C MET A 107 -1.41 20.66 -10.65
N VAL A 108 -0.39 21.23 -11.31
CA VAL A 108 -0.33 21.29 -12.78
C VAL A 108 -0.40 19.89 -13.39
N LYS A 109 0.39 18.95 -12.86
CA LYS A 109 0.34 17.56 -13.33
C LYS A 109 -1.03 16.91 -13.11
N MET A 110 -1.70 17.21 -12.00
CA MET A 110 -3.05 16.69 -11.72
C MET A 110 -4.08 17.22 -12.72
N GLU A 111 -4.04 18.51 -13.02
CA GLU A 111 -4.92 19.15 -14.00
C GLU A 111 -4.72 18.56 -15.40
N GLU A 112 -3.46 18.35 -15.80
CA GLU A 112 -3.13 17.70 -17.06
C GLU A 112 -3.66 16.26 -17.12
N LEU A 113 -3.47 15.48 -16.07
CA LEU A 113 -4.02 14.12 -15.99
C LEU A 113 -5.54 14.12 -16.05
N LYS A 114 -6.21 15.06 -15.38
CA LYS A 114 -7.67 15.17 -15.40
C LYS A 114 -8.16 15.52 -16.81
N LYS A 115 -7.45 16.40 -17.51
CA LYS A 115 -7.76 16.72 -18.91
C LYS A 115 -7.60 15.50 -19.81
N GLN A 116 -6.48 14.78 -19.71
CA GLN A 116 -6.26 13.55 -20.48
C GLN A 116 -7.33 12.48 -20.21
N PHE A 117 -7.76 12.34 -18.95
CA PHE A 117 -8.83 11.41 -18.58
C PHE A 117 -10.20 11.83 -19.18
N ASN A 118 -10.55 13.12 -19.06
CA ASN A 118 -11.80 13.65 -19.63
C ASN A 118 -11.84 13.57 -21.17
N GLU A 119 -10.68 13.74 -21.83
CA GLU A 119 -10.53 13.57 -23.28
C GLU A 119 -10.48 12.10 -23.71
N GLY A 120 -10.53 11.14 -22.77
CA GLY A 120 -10.47 9.71 -23.06
C GLY A 120 -9.10 9.20 -23.50
N LYS A 121 -8.04 10.01 -23.36
CA LYS A 121 -6.66 9.65 -23.74
C LYS A 121 -6.02 8.64 -22.80
N ILE A 122 -6.48 8.59 -21.55
CA ILE A 122 -6.04 7.63 -20.56
C ILE A 122 -7.26 6.97 -19.90
N THR A 123 -7.11 5.70 -19.55
CA THR A 123 -8.13 4.94 -18.83
C THR A 123 -8.24 5.38 -17.37
N LYS A 124 -9.31 4.96 -16.69
CA LYS A 124 -9.50 5.21 -15.24
C LYS A 124 -8.37 4.57 -14.44
N GLU A 125 -7.94 3.38 -14.82
CA GLU A 125 -6.88 2.62 -14.18
C GLU A 125 -5.53 3.34 -14.31
N GLU A 126 -5.22 3.87 -15.50
CA GLU A 126 -4.02 4.65 -15.74
C GLU A 126 -4.05 5.99 -15.01
N PHE A 127 -5.19 6.67 -15.00
CA PHE A 127 -5.37 7.90 -14.23
C PHE A 127 -5.10 7.65 -12.75
N MET A 128 -5.74 6.64 -12.15
CA MET A 128 -5.53 6.29 -10.74
C MET A 128 -4.06 5.92 -10.46
N LYS A 129 -3.43 5.14 -11.35
CA LYS A 129 -2.00 4.79 -11.23
C LYS A 129 -1.11 6.03 -11.25
N GLN A 130 -1.37 6.99 -12.12
CA GLN A 130 -0.55 8.19 -12.26
C GLN A 130 -0.77 9.20 -11.12
N VAL A 131 -2.02 9.38 -10.68
CA VAL A 131 -2.40 10.25 -9.55
C VAL A 131 -1.79 9.77 -8.25
N HIS A 132 -1.85 8.46 -7.97
CA HIS A 132 -1.26 7.88 -6.77
C HIS A 132 0.27 7.69 -6.88
N GLY A 133 0.89 8.21 -7.94
CA GLY A 133 2.35 8.24 -8.12
C GLY A 133 2.95 6.87 -8.39
N GLY A 134 2.25 6.02 -9.12
CA GLY A 134 2.69 4.65 -9.44
C GLY A 134 2.58 3.68 -8.25
N LYS A 135 2.07 4.12 -7.10
CA LYS A 135 1.64 3.20 -6.04
C LYS A 135 0.54 2.34 -6.63
N LYS A 136 0.86 1.10 -7.00
CA LYS A 136 -0.16 0.09 -7.32
C LYS A 136 -1.17 0.13 -6.17
N MET A 137 -2.46 0.28 -6.46
CA MET A 137 -3.52 0.29 -5.43
C MET A 137 -3.42 -0.94 -4.50
N GLN A 138 -2.82 -2.04 -4.99
CA GLN A 138 -2.41 -3.23 -4.24
C GLN A 138 -1.36 -3.00 -3.12
N HIS A 139 -0.69 -1.85 -3.03
CA HIS A 139 0.31 -1.57 -1.96
C HIS A 139 -0.28 -0.93 -0.71
N TRP A 140 -1.59 -0.72 -0.65
CA TRP A 140 -2.28 -0.47 0.62
C TRP A 140 -2.62 -1.79 1.34
N GLN A 141 -1.76 -2.82 1.19
CA GLN A 141 -1.64 -3.90 2.17
C GLN A 141 -1.20 -3.26 3.49
N THR A 142 -2.22 -2.83 4.19
CA THR A 142 -2.15 -1.74 5.13
C THR A 142 -1.82 -2.32 6.49
N PHE A 143 -1.38 -1.47 7.39
CA PHE A 143 -1.44 -1.71 8.81
C PHE A 143 -2.73 -2.46 9.26
N ARG A 144 -3.86 -2.28 8.55
CA ARG A 144 -5.10 -3.06 8.70
C ARG A 144 -4.94 -4.55 8.39
N GLU A 145 -4.33 -4.94 7.28
CA GLU A 145 -4.11 -6.35 6.95
C GLU A 145 -3.17 -7.03 7.93
N LEU A 146 -2.15 -6.30 8.40
CA LEU A 146 -1.28 -6.79 9.46
C LEU A 146 -2.09 -6.98 10.76
N ASN A 147 -2.91 -5.99 11.12
CA ASN A 147 -3.79 -6.08 12.28
C ASN A 147 -4.74 -7.30 12.18
N MET A 148 -5.38 -7.49 11.02
CA MET A 148 -6.26 -8.65 10.77
C MET A 148 -5.51 -9.97 10.84
N ALA A 149 -4.30 -10.05 10.28
CA ALA A 149 -3.48 -11.27 10.36
C ALA A 149 -3.15 -11.62 11.82
N ILE A 150 -2.85 -10.62 12.63
CA ILE A 150 -2.54 -10.80 14.06
C ILE A 150 -3.78 -11.17 14.86
N GLU A 151 -4.92 -10.51 14.62
CA GLU A 151 -6.21 -10.84 15.24
C GLU A 151 -6.63 -12.28 14.91
N ASN A 152 -6.39 -12.71 13.67
CA ASN A 152 -6.65 -14.08 13.21
C ASN A 152 -5.55 -15.08 13.59
N LYS A 153 -4.51 -14.65 14.33
CA LYS A 153 -3.36 -15.48 14.75
C LYS A 153 -2.65 -16.18 13.58
N ASP A 154 -2.59 -15.53 12.43
CA ASP A 154 -1.85 -15.98 11.24
C ASP A 154 -0.43 -15.40 11.26
N ASP A 155 0.43 -16.04 12.07
CA ASP A 155 1.81 -15.61 12.30
C ASP A 155 2.62 -15.57 11.00
N LYS A 156 2.40 -16.52 10.09
CA LYS A 156 3.11 -16.58 8.80
C LYS A 156 2.76 -15.36 7.94
N LYS A 157 1.49 -15.02 7.86
CA LYS A 157 1.03 -13.83 7.12
C LYS A 157 1.50 -12.54 7.80
N ALA A 158 1.50 -12.48 9.14
CA ALA A 158 2.02 -11.33 9.88
C ALA A 158 3.50 -11.08 9.55
N VAL A 159 4.34 -12.12 9.52
CA VAL A 159 5.76 -12.01 9.13
C VAL A 159 5.92 -11.50 7.70
N VAL A 160 5.16 -12.04 6.75
CA VAL A 160 5.21 -11.60 5.33
C VAL A 160 4.82 -10.12 5.22
N LEU A 161 3.74 -9.71 5.87
CA LEU A 161 3.24 -8.33 5.85
C LEU A 161 4.23 -7.36 6.53
N LEU A 162 4.84 -7.74 7.65
CA LEU A 162 5.88 -6.94 8.30
C LEU A 162 7.08 -6.72 7.36
N ASN A 163 7.57 -7.78 6.72
CA ASN A 163 8.67 -7.66 5.76
C ASN A 163 8.30 -6.77 4.56
N HIS A 164 7.05 -6.87 4.08
CA HIS A 164 6.55 -6.03 3.02
C HIS A 164 6.51 -4.55 3.42
N LEU A 165 5.93 -4.25 4.58
CA LEU A 165 5.83 -2.90 5.12
C LEU A 165 7.21 -2.27 5.35
N LEU A 166 8.20 -3.05 5.81
CA LEU A 166 9.57 -2.58 5.97
C LEU A 166 10.15 -2.09 4.64
N ASN A 167 9.99 -2.88 3.57
CA ASN A 167 10.45 -2.50 2.23
C ASN A 167 9.73 -1.26 1.71
N GLN A 168 8.42 -1.13 1.95
CA GLN A 168 7.67 0.07 1.60
C GLN A 168 8.19 1.32 2.34
N MET A 169 8.54 1.20 3.61
CA MET A 169 9.09 2.31 4.38
C MET A 169 10.47 2.73 3.88
N LYS A 170 11.33 1.78 3.50
CA LYS A 170 12.63 2.06 2.87
C LYS A 170 12.47 2.81 1.55
N GLU A 171 11.56 2.36 0.69
CA GLU A 171 11.30 3.03 -0.58
C GLU A 171 10.74 4.43 -0.37
N HIS A 172 9.84 4.62 0.60
CA HIS A 172 9.37 5.94 1.01
C HIS A 172 10.53 6.85 1.44
N ASN A 173 11.46 6.36 2.26
CA ASN A 173 12.63 7.13 2.70
C ASN A 173 13.54 7.50 1.52
N LYS A 174 13.74 6.59 0.56
CA LYS A 174 14.48 6.86 -0.68
C LYS A 174 13.84 8.00 -1.48
N ILE A 175 12.53 7.93 -1.72
CA ILE A 175 11.79 8.99 -2.43
C ILE A 175 11.90 10.33 -1.70
N MET A 176 11.78 10.34 -0.37
CA MET A 176 11.90 11.55 0.43
C MET A 176 13.30 12.16 0.35
N LYS A 177 14.36 11.33 0.37
CA LYS A 177 15.74 11.80 0.16
C LYS A 177 15.90 12.43 -1.21
N ASP A 178 15.36 11.80 -2.25
CA ASP A 178 15.44 12.33 -3.61
C ASP A 178 14.68 13.65 -3.77
N MET A 179 13.54 13.79 -3.07
CA MET A 179 12.81 15.06 -3.00
C MET A 179 13.57 16.17 -2.28
N LEU A 180 14.32 15.83 -1.22
CA LEU A 180 15.12 16.81 -0.47
C LEU A 180 16.36 17.29 -1.24
N LYS A 181 16.91 16.45 -2.12
CA LYS A 181 18.06 16.78 -2.98
C LYS A 181 17.72 17.71 -4.13
N LYS A 182 16.50 17.63 -4.66
CA LYS A 182 15.98 18.53 -5.71
C LYS A 182 15.67 19.92 -5.14
#